data_AF-A0A261B3K8-F1
#
_entry.id   AF-A0A261B3K8-F1
#
_cell.length_a   1.000
_cell.length_b   1.000
_cell.length_c   1.000
_cell.angle_alpha   90.00
_cell.angle_beta   90.00
_cell.angle_gamma   90.00
#
_symmetry.space_group_name_H-M   'P 1'
#
loop_
_entity.id
_entity.type
_entity.pdbx_description
1 polymer ?
#
loop_
_entity_poly.entity_id
_entity_poly.type
_entity_poly.pdbx_seq_one_letter_code
_entity_poly.pdbx_strand_id
1 'polypeptide(L)'
;MPVIDFTEPTWLLNCYHNFSQYLANFQSLSSFVIYAKEGNMYIIALSLCIISLSINISFLHFIIFDIFQIMQNLKLKISAQHYQRHKEAFRNLMIQNATSALCFLPVILNIIGFALNFEYAQLLTNVGLLWYTGHSSLNMVSLMIFFAPFREYITRNLPETRQQRSVLGPRSTSNFLVNID
;
A
#
# COMPACT_ATOMS: atom_id res chain seq x y z
N MET A 1 17.45 5.69 40.30
CA MET A 1 17.91 5.85 38.90
C MET A 1 19.40 5.54 38.90
N PRO A 2 19.87 4.44 38.28
CA PRO A 2 21.29 4.23 38.13
C PRO A 2 21.78 4.77 36.79
N VAL A 3 22.82 5.59 36.86
CA VAL A 3 23.67 5.99 35.75
C VAL A 3 24.43 4.75 35.29
N ILE A 4 24.35 4.44 34.00
CA ILE A 4 25.04 3.29 33.40
C ILE A 4 26.46 3.74 33.05
N ASP A 5 27.45 3.12 33.70
CA ASP A 5 28.88 3.31 33.45
C ASP A 5 29.36 2.42 32.28
N PHE A 6 30.26 2.94 31.46
CA PHE A 6 30.69 2.43 30.15
C PHE A 6 32.09 1.80 30.16
N THR A 7 32.52 1.19 31.26
CA THR A 7 33.75 0.38 31.30
C THR A 7 33.49 -1.02 30.75
N GLU A 8 33.94 -1.23 29.51
CA GLU A 8 33.94 -2.46 28.68
C GLU A 8 32.93 -3.56 29.07
N PRO A 9 31.77 -3.57 28.41
CA PRO A 9 30.77 -4.56 28.70
C PRO A 9 31.07 -5.91 28.05
N THR A 10 30.98 -6.98 28.85
CA THR A 10 31.05 -8.40 28.45
C THR A 10 30.18 -8.78 27.24
N TRP A 11 29.12 -8.03 26.94
CA TRP A 11 28.31 -8.23 25.73
C TRP A 11 29.07 -7.86 24.45
N LEU A 12 29.98 -6.88 24.46
CA LEU A 12 30.82 -6.55 23.29
C LEU A 12 31.76 -7.70 22.97
N LEU A 13 32.36 -8.32 23.99
CA LEU A 13 33.27 -9.45 23.82
C LEU A 13 32.54 -10.67 23.25
N ASN A 14 31.31 -10.92 23.72
CA ASN A 14 30.47 -12.00 23.21
C ASN A 14 30.01 -11.76 21.76
N CYS A 15 29.70 -10.51 21.40
CA CYS A 15 29.39 -10.11 20.02
C CYS A 15 30.60 -10.21 19.09
N TYR A 16 31.78 -9.81 19.57
CA TYR A 16 33.02 -9.89 18.79
C TYR A 16 33.40 -11.36 18.49
N HIS A 17 33.23 -12.26 19.45
CA HIS A 17 33.54 -13.68 19.25
C HIS A 17 32.54 -14.41 18.34
N ASN A 18 31.23 -14.13 18.47
CA ASN A 18 30.19 -14.89 17.75
C ASN A 18 29.73 -14.24 16.43
N PHE A 19 29.95 -12.94 16.23
CA PHE A 19 29.42 -12.18 15.08
C PHE A 19 30.45 -11.25 14.43
N SER A 20 31.76 -11.54 14.56
CA SER A 20 32.87 -10.73 14.02
C SER A 20 32.68 -10.32 12.55
N GLN A 21 32.19 -11.23 11.72
CA GLN A 21 31.99 -11.02 10.28
C GLN A 21 30.91 -9.97 9.97
N TYR A 22 29.89 -9.85 10.80
CA TYR A 22 28.82 -8.87 10.65
C TYR A 22 29.21 -7.52 11.26
N LEU A 23 29.96 -7.55 12.37
CA LEU A 23 30.33 -6.38 13.14
C LEU A 23 31.13 -5.35 12.32
N ALA A 24 32.08 -5.80 11.48
CA ALA A 24 32.88 -4.91 10.65
C ALA A 24 32.04 -4.08 9.66
N ASN A 25 31.02 -4.70 9.06
CA ASN A 25 30.11 -4.00 8.13
C ASN A 25 29.19 -3.05 8.88
N PHE A 26 28.72 -3.42 10.08
CA PHE A 26 27.82 -2.58 10.87
C PHE A 26 28.52 -1.41 11.56
N GLN A 27 29.80 -1.55 11.95
CA GLN A 27 30.61 -0.48 12.53
C GLN A 27 30.89 0.67 11.54
N SER A 28 30.81 0.41 10.23
CA SER A 28 30.94 1.46 9.21
C SER A 28 29.72 2.40 9.12
N LEU A 29 28.59 2.07 9.76
CA LEU A 29 27.42 2.96 9.82
C LEU A 29 27.57 3.96 10.98
N SER A 30 27.33 5.25 10.71
CA SER A 30 27.50 6.32 11.70
C SER A 30 26.51 6.28 12.89
N SER A 31 25.55 5.36 12.90
CA SER A 31 24.50 5.26 13.91
C SER A 31 24.23 3.81 14.32
N PHE A 32 25.28 3.02 14.47
CA PHE A 32 25.16 1.65 14.94
C PHE A 32 24.94 1.60 16.45
N VAL A 33 23.80 1.04 16.87
CA VAL A 33 23.45 0.79 18.27
C VAL A 33 23.02 -0.67 18.39
N ILE A 34 23.62 -1.40 19.34
CA ILE A 34 23.28 -2.80 19.63
C ILE A 34 22.21 -2.81 20.72
N TYR A 35 21.06 -3.41 20.42
CA TYR A 35 19.98 -3.59 21.38
C TYR A 35 20.02 -5.00 21.96
N ALA A 36 20.02 -5.10 23.28
CA ALA A 36 19.85 -6.38 23.97
C ALA A 36 18.42 -6.89 23.74
N LYS A 37 18.28 -8.21 23.56
CA LYS A 37 16.98 -8.85 23.40
C LYS A 37 16.21 -8.83 24.72
N GLU A 38 15.49 -7.75 24.98
CA GLU A 38 14.56 -7.66 26.11
C GLU A 38 13.15 -8.08 25.68
N GLY A 39 12.55 -9.05 26.38
CA GLY A 39 11.24 -9.61 26.03
C GLY A 39 10.11 -8.57 25.95
N ASN A 40 10.20 -7.49 26.73
CA ASN A 40 9.20 -6.42 26.75
C ASN A 40 9.12 -5.63 25.44
N MET A 41 10.20 -5.52 24.66
CA MET A 41 10.21 -4.76 23.41
C MET A 41 9.29 -5.38 22.35
N TYR A 42 9.22 -6.71 22.27
CA TYR A 42 8.34 -7.39 21.32
C TYR A 42 6.86 -7.24 21.68
N ILE A 43 6.53 -7.23 22.97
CA ILE A 43 5.17 -7.03 23.45
C ILE A 43 4.71 -5.60 23.14
N ILE A 44 5.58 -4.61 23.34
CA ILE A 44 5.32 -3.21 22.98
C ILE A 44 5.18 -3.06 21.45
N ALA A 45 6.07 -3.68 20.66
CA ALA A 45 5.98 -3.64 19.21
C ALA A 45 4.68 -4.27 18.68
N LEU A 46 4.27 -5.41 19.27
CA LEU A 46 3.03 -6.09 18.92
C LEU A 46 1.81 -5.24 19.30
N SER A 47 1.79 -4.62 20.47
CA SER A 47 0.67 -3.77 20.91
C SER A 47 0.51 -2.54 20.02
N LEU A 48 1.62 -1.89 19.62
CA LEU A 48 1.60 -0.79 18.65
C LEU A 48 1.06 -1.22 17.28
N CYS A 49 1.42 -2.42 16.81
CA CYS A 49 0.88 -2.97 15.56
C CYS A 49 -0.63 -3.19 15.65
N ILE A 50 -1.12 -3.74 16.76
CA ILE A 50 -2.56 -3.97 16.98
C ILE A 50 -3.32 -2.65 17.04
N ILE A 51 -2.79 -1.65 17.74
CA ILE A 51 -3.40 -0.31 17.81
C ILE A 51 -3.46 0.32 16.40
N SER A 52 -2.35 0.27 15.66
CA SER A 52 -2.30 0.79 14.29
C SER A 52 -3.31 0.10 13.37
N LEU A 53 -3.39 -1.24 13.43
CA LEU A 53 -4.36 -2.00 12.66
C LEU A 53 -5.80 -1.63 13.03
N SER A 54 -6.08 -1.45 14.31
CA SER A 54 -7.41 -1.10 14.82
C SER A 54 -7.85 0.29 14.36
N ILE A 55 -6.95 1.27 14.38
CA ILE A 55 -7.20 2.62 13.86
C ILE A 55 -7.47 2.58 12.36
N ASN A 56 -6.64 1.84 11.60
CA ASN A 56 -6.85 1.66 10.16
C ASN A 56 -8.25 1.09 9.89
N ILE A 57 -8.60 -0.05 10.49
CA ILE A 57 -9.91 -0.69 10.31
C ILE A 57 -11.05 0.27 10.66
N SER A 58 -10.93 1.03 11.74
CA SER A 58 -11.96 1.98 12.17
C SER A 58 -12.15 3.12 11.16
N PHE A 59 -11.06 3.70 10.69
CA PHE A 59 -11.08 4.75 9.67
C PHE A 59 -11.69 4.26 8.35
N LEU A 60 -11.43 2.99 7.99
CA LEU A 60 -11.98 2.36 6.80
C LEU A 60 -13.49 2.15 6.90
N HIS A 61 -14.00 1.71 8.05
CA HIS A 61 -15.43 1.61 8.29
C HIS A 61 -16.12 2.97 8.17
N PHE A 62 -15.47 4.03 8.69
CA PHE A 62 -15.98 5.40 8.57
C PHE A 62 -16.11 5.83 7.10
N ILE A 63 -15.09 5.61 6.28
CA ILE A 63 -15.13 5.94 4.85
C ILE A 63 -16.20 5.13 4.11
N ILE A 64 -16.30 3.82 4.38
CA ILE A 64 -17.31 2.96 3.76
C ILE A 64 -18.72 3.46 4.10
N PHE A 65 -18.95 3.83 5.37
CA PHE A 65 -20.22 4.36 5.82
C PHE A 65 -20.58 5.68 5.13
N ASP A 66 -19.64 6.63 5.07
CA ASP A 66 -19.82 7.93 4.42
C ASP A 66 -20.16 7.77 2.93
N ILE A 67 -19.42 6.92 2.22
CA ILE A 67 -19.67 6.62 0.81
C ILE A 67 -21.02 5.93 0.61
N PHE A 68 -21.41 5.01 1.51
CA PHE A 68 -22.69 4.33 1.43
C PHE A 68 -23.86 5.31 1.62
N GLN A 69 -23.73 6.24 2.56
CA GLN A 69 -24.69 7.30 2.81
C GLN A 69 -24.82 8.24 1.59
N ILE A 70 -23.70 8.64 0.99
CA ILE A 70 -23.68 9.42 -0.25
C ILE A 70 -24.34 8.64 -1.39
N MET A 71 -24.06 7.35 -1.54
CA MET A 71 -24.68 6.49 -2.56
C MET A 71 -26.20 6.37 -2.39
N GLN A 72 -26.71 6.25 -1.17
CA GLN A 72 -28.16 6.21 -0.90
C GLN A 72 -28.84 7.52 -1.32
N ASN A 73 -28.23 8.65 -0.97
CA ASN A 73 -28.73 9.98 -1.33
C ASN A 73 -28.72 10.22 -2.85
N LEU A 74 -27.68 9.75 -3.55
CA LEU A 74 -27.55 9.90 -5.01
C LEU A 74 -28.47 8.96 -5.78
N LYS A 75 -28.84 7.81 -5.21
CA LYS A 75 -29.76 6.83 -5.83
C LYS A 75 -31.10 7.43 -6.24
N LEU A 76 -31.54 8.46 -5.51
CA LEU A 76 -32.81 9.16 -5.75
C LEU A 76 -32.69 10.30 -6.77
N LYS A 77 -31.48 10.72 -7.16
CA LYS A 77 -31.25 11.99 -7.89
C LYS A 77 -30.48 11.83 -9.21
N ILE A 78 -29.94 10.65 -9.52
CA ILE A 78 -28.94 10.47 -10.58
C ILE A 78 -29.28 9.34 -11.56
N SER A 79 -28.90 9.53 -12.84
CA SER A 79 -29.04 8.54 -13.92
C SER A 79 -28.26 7.23 -13.66
N ALA A 80 -28.78 6.11 -14.19
CA ALA A 80 -28.21 4.76 -13.99
C ALA A 80 -26.71 4.65 -14.35
N GLN A 81 -26.22 5.48 -15.28
CA GLN A 81 -24.82 5.47 -15.72
C GLN A 81 -23.84 6.00 -14.66
N HIS A 82 -24.22 7.06 -13.94
CA HIS A 82 -23.39 7.63 -12.87
C HIS A 82 -23.40 6.74 -11.62
N TYR A 83 -24.54 6.10 -11.31
CA TYR A 83 -24.63 5.13 -10.21
C TYR A 83 -23.69 3.93 -10.42
N GLN A 84 -23.58 3.41 -11.64
CA GLN A 84 -22.63 2.34 -11.95
C GLN A 84 -21.18 2.75 -11.75
N ARG A 85 -20.79 3.97 -12.16
CA ARG A 85 -19.44 4.49 -11.92
C ARG A 85 -19.11 4.60 -10.42
N HIS A 86 -20.06 5.01 -9.59
CA HIS A 86 -19.89 5.03 -8.14
C HIS A 86 -19.75 3.63 -7.54
N LYS A 87 -20.51 2.64 -8.04
CA LYS A 87 -20.41 1.25 -7.59
C LYS A 87 -19.04 0.64 -7.93
N GLU A 88 -18.49 0.94 -9.12
CA GLU A 88 -17.16 0.49 -9.52
C GLU A 88 -16.06 1.12 -8.66
N ALA A 89 -16.17 2.42 -8.37
CA ALA A 89 -15.28 3.14 -7.45
C ALA A 89 -15.27 2.50 -6.05
N PHE A 90 -16.44 2.16 -5.52
CA PHE A 90 -16.58 1.49 -4.23
C PHE A 90 -15.95 0.08 -4.22
N ARG A 91 -16.17 -0.71 -5.28
CA ARG A 91 -15.55 -2.04 -5.41
C ARG A 91 -14.03 -1.93 -5.39
N ASN A 92 -13.47 -0.95 -6.10
CA ASN A 92 -12.04 -0.73 -6.08
C ASN A 92 -11.52 -0.37 -4.68
N LEU A 93 -12.21 0.54 -3.98
CA LEU A 93 -11.84 0.95 -2.63
C LEU A 93 -11.86 -0.24 -1.64
N MET A 94 -12.83 -1.15 -1.75
CA MET A 94 -12.85 -2.38 -0.95
C MET A 94 -11.64 -3.29 -1.24
N ILE A 95 -11.27 -3.47 -2.52
CA ILE A 95 -10.13 -4.30 -2.91
C ILE A 95 -8.82 -3.69 -2.40
N GLN A 96 -8.64 -2.39 -2.58
CA GLN A 96 -7.48 -1.65 -2.09
C GLN A 96 -7.37 -1.70 -0.58
N ASN A 97 -8.51 -1.58 0.09
CA ASN A 97 -8.58 -1.71 1.53
C ASN A 97 -8.15 -3.10 2.01
N ALA A 98 -8.73 -4.15 1.44
CA ALA A 98 -8.36 -5.53 1.76
C ALA A 98 -6.86 -5.78 1.52
N THR A 99 -6.32 -5.22 0.44
CA THR A 99 -4.89 -5.31 0.11
C THR A 99 -4.02 -4.61 1.16
N SER A 100 -4.44 -3.44 1.68
CA SER A 100 -3.75 -2.75 2.79
C SER A 100 -3.79 -3.52 4.09
N ALA A 101 -4.93 -4.12 4.44
CA ALA A 101 -5.04 -4.96 5.63
C ALA A 101 -4.11 -6.18 5.55
N LEU A 102 -3.99 -6.80 4.38
CA LEU A 102 -3.09 -7.93 4.13
C LEU A 102 -1.61 -7.57 4.30
N CYS A 103 -1.21 -6.31 4.13
CA CYS A 103 0.17 -5.87 4.29
C CYS A 103 0.67 -5.84 5.73
N PHE A 104 -0.22 -5.88 6.72
CA PHE A 104 0.16 -6.03 8.13
C PHE A 104 0.55 -7.47 8.48
N LEU A 105 0.10 -8.46 7.70
CA LEU A 105 0.40 -9.87 7.92
C LEU A 105 1.92 -10.18 7.97
N PRO A 106 2.74 -9.77 6.98
CA PRO A 106 4.18 -10.00 7.04
C PRO A 106 4.85 -9.28 8.23
N VAL A 107 4.33 -8.12 8.68
CA VAL A 107 4.88 -7.38 9.82
C VAL A 107 4.65 -8.16 11.12
N ILE A 108 3.43 -8.67 11.33
CA ILE A 108 3.09 -9.48 12.50
C ILE A 108 3.90 -10.78 12.53
N LEU A 109 4.01 -11.46 11.38
CA LEU A 109 4.83 -12.68 11.26
C LEU A 109 6.30 -12.43 11.57
N ASN A 110 6.85 -11.28 11.17
CA ASN A 110 8.23 -10.91 11.51
C ASN A 110 8.42 -10.71 13.01
N ILE A 111 7.52 -9.99 13.68
CA ILE A 111 7.58 -9.77 15.13
C ILE A 111 7.55 -11.11 15.89
N ILE A 112 6.67 -12.02 15.48
CA ILE A 112 6.57 -13.37 16.05
C ILE A 112 7.84 -14.19 15.76
N GLY A 113 8.35 -14.15 14.52
CA GLY A 113 9.58 -14.84 14.12
C GLY A 113 10.80 -14.42 14.94
N PHE A 114 10.95 -13.12 15.19
CA PHE A 114 12.02 -12.61 16.07
C PHE A 114 11.82 -13.00 17.54
N ALA A 115 10.58 -13.00 18.03
CA ALA A 115 10.28 -13.44 19.39
C ALA A 115 10.70 -14.91 19.62
N LEU A 116 10.42 -15.78 18.65
CA LEU A 116 10.73 -17.21 18.67
C LEU A 116 12.19 -17.57 18.29
N ASN A 117 13.05 -16.60 18.02
CA ASN A 117 14.43 -16.81 17.52
C ASN A 117 14.49 -17.64 16.23
N PHE A 118 13.62 -17.34 15.26
CA PHE A 118 13.61 -18.07 13.99
C PHE A 118 14.89 -17.82 13.18
N GLU A 119 15.56 -18.89 12.76
CA GLU A 119 16.86 -18.83 12.07
C GLU A 119 16.81 -18.06 10.75
N TYR A 120 15.67 -18.10 10.06
CA TYR A 120 15.44 -17.37 8.80
C TYR A 120 14.72 -16.04 8.98
N ALA A 121 14.69 -15.47 10.19
CA ALA A 121 13.99 -14.21 10.47
C ALA A 121 14.44 -13.06 9.54
N GLN A 122 15.73 -13.00 9.21
CA GLN A 122 16.25 -11.96 8.31
C GLN A 122 15.75 -12.10 6.86
N LEU A 123 15.63 -13.34 6.35
CA LEU A 123 15.02 -13.59 5.05
C LEU A 123 13.52 -13.22 5.06
N LEU A 124 12.82 -13.60 6.13
CA LEU A 124 11.41 -13.26 6.33
C LEU A 124 11.19 -11.73 6.39
N THR A 125 12.12 -10.99 7.00
CA THR A 125 12.08 -9.53 7.04
C THR A 125 12.28 -8.94 5.66
N ASN A 126 13.27 -9.40 4.90
CA ASN A 126 13.54 -8.90 3.55
C ASN A 126 12.36 -9.14 2.59
N VAL A 127 11.77 -10.34 2.64
CA VAL A 127 10.58 -10.68 1.83
C VAL A 127 9.38 -9.84 2.28
N GLY A 128 9.19 -9.68 3.59
CA GLY A 128 8.14 -8.84 4.14
C GLY A 128 8.27 -7.36 3.73
N LEU A 129 9.50 -6.86 3.69
CA LEU A 129 9.79 -5.48 3.26
C LEU A 129 9.46 -5.30 1.78
N LEU A 130 9.89 -6.24 0.92
CA LEU A 130 9.55 -6.23 -0.50
C LEU A 130 8.04 -6.27 -0.73
N TRP A 131 7.34 -7.12 0.01
CA TRP A 131 5.88 -7.21 -0.01
C TRP A 131 5.21 -5.89 0.37
N TYR A 132 5.69 -5.27 1.46
CA TYR A 132 5.18 -3.98 1.92
C TYR A 132 5.44 -2.85 0.92
N THR A 133 6.63 -2.79 0.32
CA THR A 133 6.96 -1.80 -0.71
C THR A 133 6.11 -1.99 -1.98
N GLY A 134 5.85 -3.24 -2.37
CA GLY A 134 5.03 -3.57 -3.55
C GLY A 134 3.55 -3.23 -3.42
N HIS A 135 3.03 -3.11 -2.18
CA HIS A 135 1.63 -2.79 -1.90
C HIS A 135 1.14 -1.51 -2.59
N SER A 136 1.92 -0.43 -2.53
CA SER A 136 1.54 0.86 -3.09
C SER A 136 1.35 0.79 -4.61
N SER A 137 2.20 0.04 -5.29
CA SER A 137 2.08 -0.22 -6.73
C SER A 137 0.82 -1.01 -7.07
N LEU A 138 0.48 -2.03 -6.27
CA LEU A 138 -0.76 -2.79 -6.43
C LEU A 138 -1.99 -1.90 -6.22
N ASN A 139 -1.95 -1.01 -5.22
CA ASN A 139 -3.00 -0.05 -4.94
C ASN A 139 -3.24 0.89 -6.14
N MET A 140 -2.16 1.41 -6.75
CA MET A 140 -2.20 2.25 -7.94
C MET A 140 -2.76 1.50 -9.17
N VAL A 141 -2.30 0.27 -9.42
CA VAL A 141 -2.81 -0.57 -10.52
C VAL A 141 -4.30 -0.86 -10.35
N SER A 142 -4.76 -1.07 -9.11
CA SER A 142 -6.18 -1.25 -8.82
C SER A 142 -7.02 0.00 -9.18
N LEU A 143 -6.52 1.22 -8.90
CA LEU A 143 -7.16 2.46 -9.38
C LEU A 143 -7.27 2.48 -10.90
N MET A 144 -6.21 2.13 -11.61
CA MET A 144 -6.19 2.19 -13.08
C MET A 144 -7.17 1.22 -13.74
N ILE A 145 -7.34 0.02 -13.16
CA ILE A 145 -8.20 -1.03 -13.73
C ILE A 145 -9.67 -0.80 -13.37
N PHE A 146 -9.98 -0.56 -12.09
CA PHE A 146 -11.34 -0.58 -11.58
C PHE A 146 -12.02 0.80 -11.54
N PHE A 147 -11.27 1.90 -11.67
CA PHE A 147 -11.82 3.25 -11.63
C PHE A 147 -12.10 3.78 -13.06
N ALA A 148 -13.37 3.76 -13.46
CA ALA A 148 -13.83 4.17 -14.79
C ALA A 148 -13.33 5.53 -15.31
N PRO A 149 -13.29 6.62 -14.52
CA PRO A 149 -12.82 7.92 -15.03
C PRO A 149 -11.31 7.93 -15.32
N PHE A 150 -10.52 7.11 -14.62
CA PHE A 150 -9.08 6.94 -14.88
C PHE A 150 -8.84 6.13 -16.15
N ARG A 151 -9.63 5.08 -16.38
CA ARG A 151 -9.61 4.32 -17.64
C ARG A 151 -9.92 5.23 -18.83
N GLU A 152 -10.95 6.07 -18.73
CA GLU A 152 -11.30 7.04 -19.78
C GLU A 152 -10.21 8.10 -20.02
N TYR A 153 -9.54 8.55 -18.96
CA TYR A 153 -8.39 9.45 -19.08
C TYR A 153 -7.20 8.79 -19.78
N ILE A 154 -6.86 7.54 -19.43
CA ILE A 154 -5.75 6.81 -20.05
C ILE A 154 -6.07 6.44 -21.50
N THR A 155 -7.27 5.94 -21.80
CA THR A 155 -7.69 5.64 -23.18
C THR A 155 -7.73 6.89 -24.06
N ARG A 156 -8.02 8.07 -23.51
CA ARG A 156 -7.95 9.34 -24.25
C ARG A 156 -6.54 9.85 -24.50
N ASN A 157 -5.59 9.55 -23.60
CA ASN A 157 -4.20 9.99 -23.72
C ASN A 157 -3.27 8.94 -24.36
N LEU A 158 -3.74 7.70 -24.51
CA LEU A 158 -3.05 6.67 -25.28
C LEU A 158 -3.07 7.05 -26.78
N PRO A 159 -1.92 7.02 -27.47
CA PRO A 159 -1.77 7.53 -28.82
C PRO A 159 -2.61 6.79 -29.87
N GLU A 160 -3.00 5.53 -29.63
CA GLU A 160 -3.81 4.73 -30.57
C GLU A 160 -5.19 5.34 -30.85
N THR A 161 -5.82 5.97 -29.86
CA THR A 161 -7.14 6.60 -30.04
C THR A 161 -7.05 7.95 -30.79
N ARG A 162 -5.86 8.58 -30.82
CA ARG A 162 -5.61 9.78 -31.65
C ARG A 162 -5.60 9.41 -33.13
N GLN A 163 -5.10 8.23 -33.47
CA GLN A 163 -5.00 7.75 -34.85
C GLN A 163 -6.38 7.35 -35.42
N GLN A 164 -7.28 6.76 -34.63
CA GLN A 164 -8.66 6.50 -35.06
C GLN A 164 -9.48 7.78 -35.23
N ARG A 165 -9.26 8.81 -34.40
CA ARG A 165 -9.98 10.09 -34.51
C ARG A 165 -9.44 10.99 -35.64
N SER A 166 -8.21 10.79 -36.10
CA SER A 166 -7.69 11.48 -37.31
C SER A 166 -8.10 10.80 -38.61
N VAL A 167 -8.48 9.51 -38.59
CA VAL A 167 -8.99 8.80 -39.77
C VAL A 167 -10.49 9.07 -40.01
N LEU A 168 -11.25 9.35 -38.95
CA LEU A 168 -12.61 9.88 -39.06
C LEU A 168 -12.58 11.42 -39.04
N GLY A 169 -12.08 12.01 -40.13
CA GLY A 169 -12.22 13.45 -40.39
C GLY A 169 -13.69 13.90 -40.37
N PRO A 170 -13.95 15.22 -40.23
CA PRO A 170 -15.31 15.74 -40.15
C PRO A 170 -16.07 15.31 -41.41
N ARG A 171 -17.18 14.58 -41.21
CA ARG A 171 -18.10 14.23 -42.29
C ARG A 171 -18.67 15.53 -42.83
N SER A 172 -18.08 15.96 -43.93
CA SER A 172 -18.41 17.14 -44.72
C SER A 172 -19.93 17.28 -44.85
N THR A 173 -20.48 18.26 -44.14
CA THR A 173 -21.78 18.85 -44.41
C THR A 173 -21.66 19.72 -45.65
N SER A 174 -21.51 19.11 -46.82
CA SER A 174 -21.67 19.78 -48.11
C SER A 174 -21.82 18.69 -49.16
N ASN A 175 -23.06 18.39 -49.55
CA ASN A 175 -23.50 17.86 -50.86
C ASN A 175 -24.92 17.28 -50.79
N PHE A 176 -25.88 18.02 -50.21
CA PHE A 176 -27.30 17.73 -50.44
C PHE A 176 -28.16 19.00 -50.48
N LEU A 177 -27.60 20.06 -51.09
CA LEU A 177 -28.33 21.24 -51.58
C LEU A 177 -27.92 21.54 -53.03
N VAL A 178 -27.79 20.52 -53.87
CA VAL A 178 -27.68 20.66 -55.33
C VAL A 178 -28.47 19.54 -55.99
N ASN A 179 -29.78 19.72 -56.06
CA ASN A 179 -30.62 19.38 -57.20
C ASN A 179 -32.05 19.82 -56.89
N ILE A 180 -32.29 21.12 -57.09
CA ILE A 180 -33.52 21.55 -57.72
C ILE A 180 -33.15 21.65 -59.19
N ASP A 181 -33.68 20.74 -59.99
CA ASP A 181 -34.22 20.96 -61.33
C ASP A 181 -35.22 19.83 -61.61
#